data_AF-A0A8S3K2S2-F1
#
_entry.id   AF-A0A8S3K2S2-F1
#
_cell.length_a   1.000
_cell.length_b   1.000
_cell.length_c   1.000
_cell.angle_alpha   90.00
_cell.angle_beta   90.00
_cell.angle_gamma   90.00
#
_symmetry.space_group_name_H-M   'P 1'
#
loop_
_entity.id
_entity.type
_entity.pdbx_description
1 polymer ?
#
loop_
_entity_poly.entity_id
_entity_poly.type
_entity_poly.pdbx_seq_one_letter_code
_entity_poly.pdbx_strand_id
1 'polypeptide(L)'
;MESASSDTIPINNSGVLDVNGSTVSSDEITNYVLRKIKNDGRKDETDSENVYLVPHSSKPVNEYFNPKLLAGLYPTLFCYGHGSPEDQSRPVEINLREHIRYLLSYNDRCFERNHSFIFVVFNLLQRRDACFHAQLIATKPYFRATAHEIQSLN
;
A
#
# COMPACT_ATOMS: atom_id res chain seq x y z
N MET A 1 -20.98 27.24 -5.45
CA MET A 1 -19.84 26.81 -4.61
C MET A 1 -20.39 25.73 -3.70
N GLU A 2 -20.32 24.47 -4.16
CA GLU A 2 -20.76 23.29 -3.42
C GLU A 2 -19.61 22.91 -2.48
N SER A 3 -19.81 23.08 -1.17
CA SER A 3 -18.84 22.66 -0.16
C SER A 3 -18.85 21.14 -0.06
N ALA A 4 -17.77 20.49 -0.49
CA ALA A 4 -17.59 19.05 -0.31
C ALA A 4 -17.60 18.71 1.18
N SER A 5 -18.59 17.90 1.60
CA SER A 5 -18.66 17.26 2.90
C SER A 5 -17.33 16.55 3.20
N SER A 6 -16.65 16.96 4.27
CA SER A 6 -15.48 16.27 4.80
C SER A 6 -15.95 14.98 5.47
N ASP A 7 -16.20 13.94 4.67
CA ASP A 7 -16.44 12.58 5.15
C ASP A 7 -15.22 12.11 5.93
N THR A 8 -15.30 12.22 7.25
CA THR A 8 -14.21 11.87 8.15
C THR A 8 -14.22 10.36 8.30
N ILE A 9 -13.38 9.66 7.54
CA ILE A 9 -13.24 8.21 7.64
C ILE A 9 -12.57 7.91 8.99
N PRO A 10 -13.21 7.17 9.92
CA PRO A 10 -12.59 6.82 11.18
C PRO A 10 -11.37 5.94 10.89
N ILE A 11 -10.21 6.39 11.36
CA ILE A 11 -8.98 5.64 11.23
C ILE A 11 -8.83 4.76 12.47
N ASN A 12 -8.76 3.45 12.26
CA ASN A 12 -8.54 2.49 13.32
C ASN A 12 -7.04 2.14 13.40
N ASN A 13 -6.55 1.85 14.59
CA ASN A 13 -5.17 1.40 14.81
C ASN A 13 -5.16 -0.14 14.74
N SER A 14 -4.52 -0.78 13.75
CA SER A 14 -4.41 -2.26 13.72
C SER A 14 -2.99 -2.77 13.56
N GLY A 15 -2.00 -1.92 13.80
CA GLY A 15 -0.62 -2.35 13.90
C GLY A 15 0.07 -1.64 15.05
N VAL A 16 0.73 -2.41 15.90
CA VAL A 16 1.86 -1.90 16.67
C VAL A 16 3.11 -2.57 16.09
N LEU A 17 4.07 -1.75 15.67
CA LEU A 17 5.33 -2.24 15.11
C LEU A 17 6.39 -2.18 16.21
N ASP A 18 6.86 -3.34 16.67
CA ASP A 18 8.05 -3.42 17.51
C ASP A 18 9.29 -3.28 16.62
N VAL A 19 9.98 -2.14 16.72
CA VAL A 19 11.17 -1.82 15.93
C VAL A 19 12.41 -2.56 16.47
N ASN A 20 12.39 -3.01 17.73
CA ASN A 20 13.53 -3.63 18.37
C ASN A 20 13.52 -5.17 18.30
N GLY A 21 12.47 -5.76 17.74
CA GLY A 21 12.41 -7.21 17.48
C GLY A 21 12.45 -8.07 18.75
N SER A 22 11.94 -7.53 19.86
CA SER A 22 11.72 -8.31 21.08
C SER A 22 10.51 -9.23 20.85
N THR A 23 10.61 -10.51 21.21
CA THR A 23 9.55 -11.51 21.01
C THR A 23 8.38 -11.27 21.99
N VAL A 24 7.66 -10.17 21.81
CA VAL A 24 6.54 -9.76 22.67
C VAL A 24 5.24 -10.00 21.93
N SER A 25 4.24 -10.56 22.62
CA SER A 25 2.93 -10.88 22.02
C SER A 25 2.18 -9.62 21.60
N SER A 26 1.46 -9.65 20.47
CA SER A 26 0.65 -8.52 19.97
C SER A 26 -0.32 -7.97 21.02
N ASP A 27 -0.84 -8.84 21.89
CA ASP A 27 -1.76 -8.46 22.98
C ASP A 27 -1.02 -7.71 24.10
N GLU A 28 0.20 -8.10 24.42
CA GLU A 28 1.03 -7.43 25.43
C GLU A 28 1.45 -6.04 24.94
N ILE A 29 1.82 -5.94 23.66
CA ILE A 29 2.15 -4.66 23.02
C ILE A 29 0.91 -3.75 23.03
N THR A 30 -0.26 -4.24 22.60
CA THR A 30 -1.49 -3.43 22.56
C THR A 30 -1.86 -2.93 23.96
N ASN A 31 -1.78 -3.79 24.98
CA ASN A 31 -2.06 -3.40 26.36
C ASN A 31 -1.02 -2.41 26.92
N TYR A 32 0.27 -2.58 26.59
CA TYR A 32 1.32 -1.63 26.95
C TYR A 32 1.06 -0.24 26.34
N VAL A 33 0.70 -0.19 25.06
CA VAL A 33 0.35 1.06 24.35
C VAL A 33 -0.86 1.73 24.98
N LEU A 34 -1.95 0.99 25.23
CA LEU A 34 -3.14 1.52 25.90
C LEU A 34 -2.80 2.10 27.28
N ARG A 35 -1.93 1.42 28.03
CA ARG A 35 -1.48 1.89 29.35
C ARG A 35 -0.61 3.14 29.25
N LYS A 36 0.29 3.23 28.26
CA LYS A 36 1.15 4.40 28.01
C LYS A 36 0.33 5.62 27.59
N ILE A 37 -0.61 5.47 26.66
CA ILE A 37 -1.53 6.53 26.22
C ILE A 37 -2.42 7.01 27.39
N LYS A 38 -2.92 6.08 28.22
CA LYS A 38 -3.73 6.43 29.40
C LYS A 38 -2.92 7.16 30.49
N ASN A 39 -1.61 6.93 30.55
CA ASN A 39 -0.71 7.45 31.58
C ASN A 39 0.10 8.68 31.14
N ASP A 40 -0.14 9.24 29.94
CA ASP A 40 0.59 10.39 29.36
C ASP A 40 0.50 11.71 30.18
N GLY A 41 -0.13 11.67 31.36
CA GLY A 41 -0.04 12.72 32.38
C GLY A 41 1.19 12.66 33.29
N ARG A 42 2.02 11.60 33.23
CA ARG A 42 3.26 11.48 34.03
C ARG A 42 4.45 11.12 33.14
N LYS A 43 5.32 12.10 32.95
CA LYS A 43 6.61 11.98 32.25
C LYS A 43 7.56 11.13 33.11
N ASP A 44 7.73 9.86 32.77
CA ASP A 44 8.89 9.08 33.20
C ASP A 44 9.86 8.95 32.02
N GLU A 45 11.09 9.38 32.26
CA GLU A 45 12.13 9.68 31.26
C GLU A 45 13.07 8.48 30.99
N THR A 46 12.59 7.25 31.18
CA THR A 46 13.43 6.05 31.08
C THR A 46 13.10 5.28 29.80
N ASP A 47 14.08 5.20 28.90
CA ASP A 47 14.14 4.41 27.66
C ASP A 47 12.90 4.47 26.76
N SER A 48 12.93 5.42 25.82
CA SER A 48 11.90 5.61 24.80
C SER A 48 11.90 4.47 23.79
N GLU A 49 11.31 3.33 24.15
CA GLU A 49 10.78 2.40 23.14
C GLU A 49 9.74 3.14 22.31
N ASN A 50 10.11 3.42 21.05
CA ASN A 50 9.30 4.15 20.10
C ASN A 50 8.20 3.25 19.58
N VAL A 51 7.02 3.36 20.18
CA VAL A 51 5.79 2.75 19.69
C VAL A 51 5.25 3.59 18.54
N TYR A 52 5.14 2.99 17.35
CA TYR A 52 4.49 3.60 16.20
C TYR A 52 3.06 3.07 16.06
N LEU A 53 2.10 3.99 16.07
CA LEU A 53 0.73 3.70 15.67
C LEU A 53 0.65 3.90 14.15
N VAL A 54 0.33 2.83 13.42
CA VAL A 54 0.10 2.93 11.97
C VAL A 54 -1.41 3.02 11.72
N PRO A 55 -1.94 4.23 11.52
CA PRO A 55 -3.35 4.43 11.18
C PRO A 55 -3.68 3.76 9.84
N HIS A 56 -4.74 2.94 9.79
CA HIS A 56 -5.23 2.33 8.55
C HIS A 56 -6.76 2.38 8.50
N SER A 57 -7.30 2.49 7.27
CA SER A 57 -8.73 2.42 7.03
C SER A 57 -9.17 0.96 6.91
N SER A 58 -10.40 0.66 7.32
CA SER A 58 -11.03 -0.65 7.03
C SER A 58 -11.35 -0.85 5.55
N LYS A 59 -11.32 0.23 4.75
CA LYS A 59 -11.59 0.19 3.32
C LYS A 59 -10.29 -0.07 2.54
N PRO A 60 -10.21 -1.15 1.74
CA PRO A 60 -9.06 -1.38 0.89
C PRO A 60 -8.93 -0.26 -0.15
N VAL A 61 -7.70 0.15 -0.42
CA VAL A 61 -7.40 1.19 -1.41
C VAL A 61 -7.17 0.54 -2.77
N ASN A 62 -7.70 1.16 -3.82
CA ASN A 62 -7.48 0.69 -5.18
C ASN A 62 -6.00 0.88 -5.57
N GLU A 63 -5.43 -0.16 -6.17
CA GLU A 63 -4.07 -0.18 -6.70
C GLU A 63 -3.97 0.41 -8.11
N TYR A 64 -5.04 0.37 -8.89
CA TYR A 64 -5.08 0.88 -10.26
C TYR A 64 -5.21 2.40 -10.28
N PHE A 65 -4.45 3.06 -11.15
CA PHE A 65 -4.49 4.52 -11.37
C PHE A 65 -4.36 5.34 -10.08
N ASN A 66 -3.57 4.85 -9.13
CA ASN A 66 -3.33 5.49 -7.85
C ASN A 66 -1.90 6.04 -7.80
N PRO A 67 -1.67 7.30 -8.24
CA PRO A 67 -0.33 7.88 -8.29
C PRO A 67 0.30 8.02 -6.90
N LYS A 68 -0.52 8.06 -5.84
CA LYS A 68 -0.06 8.18 -4.46
C LYS A 68 0.44 6.86 -3.87
N LEU A 69 0.14 5.73 -4.50
CA LEU A 69 0.49 4.41 -3.97
C LEU A 69 2.01 4.23 -3.85
N LEU A 70 2.73 4.31 -4.97
CA LEU A 70 4.18 4.11 -4.97
C LEU A 70 4.91 5.27 -4.30
N ALA A 71 4.42 6.50 -4.47
CA ALA A 71 4.94 7.67 -3.78
C ALA A 71 4.85 7.55 -2.25
N GLY A 72 3.72 7.05 -1.73
CA GLY A 72 3.50 6.84 -0.30
C GLY A 72 4.25 5.63 0.26
N LEU A 73 4.45 4.57 -0.53
CA LEU A 73 5.22 3.39 -0.12
C LEU A 73 6.72 3.67 -0.06
N TYR A 74 7.22 4.55 -0.94
CA TYR A 74 8.65 4.85 -1.07
C TYR A 74 8.93 6.35 -1.01
N PRO A 75 8.64 7.03 0.13
CA PRO A 75 8.83 8.47 0.24
C PRO A 75 10.29 8.90 0.08
N THR A 76 11.25 7.99 0.34
CA THR A 76 12.68 8.22 0.14
C THR A 76 13.13 8.07 -1.32
N LEU A 77 12.37 7.35 -2.15
CA LEU A 77 12.65 7.22 -3.58
C LEU A 77 11.88 8.27 -4.40
N PHE A 78 10.66 8.60 -3.97
CA PHE A 78 9.80 9.62 -4.59
C PHE A 78 9.73 10.85 -3.69
N CYS A 79 10.82 11.61 -3.66
CA CYS A 79 10.91 12.83 -2.85
C CYS A 79 9.74 13.77 -3.13
N TYR A 80 9.19 14.37 -2.07
CA TYR A 80 8.01 15.24 -2.11
C TYR A 80 6.73 14.59 -2.66
N GLY A 81 6.69 13.26 -2.81
CA GLY A 81 5.54 12.54 -3.34
C GLY A 81 5.33 12.70 -4.84
N HIS A 82 6.35 13.15 -5.58
CA HIS A 82 6.31 13.38 -7.02
C HIS A 82 7.14 12.34 -7.79
N GLY A 83 6.89 12.23 -9.09
CA GLY A 83 7.65 11.37 -9.99
C GLY A 83 7.27 9.89 -9.92
N SER A 84 6.21 9.54 -9.20
CA SER A 84 5.65 8.19 -9.23
C SER A 84 5.03 7.86 -10.59
N PRO A 85 4.91 6.57 -10.93
CA PRO A 85 4.14 6.13 -12.08
C PRO A 85 2.67 6.52 -12.02
N GLU A 86 2.05 6.62 -13.20
CA GLU A 86 0.62 6.95 -13.37
C GLU A 86 0.20 8.32 -12.84
N ASP A 87 1.17 9.24 -12.71
CA ASP A 87 0.90 10.65 -12.39
C ASP A 87 0.16 11.34 -13.54
N GLN A 88 -1.11 11.67 -13.27
CA GLN A 88 -2.01 12.35 -14.22
C GLN A 88 -1.61 13.80 -14.51
N SER A 89 -0.74 14.41 -13.69
CA SER A 89 -0.24 15.76 -13.92
C SER A 89 0.84 15.83 -15.01
N ARG A 90 1.35 14.68 -15.45
CA ARG A 90 2.41 14.61 -16.45
C ARG A 90 1.87 14.99 -17.84
N PRO A 91 2.60 15.83 -18.61
CA PRO A 91 2.15 16.25 -19.95
C PRO A 91 2.17 15.11 -20.99
N VAL A 92 3.01 14.09 -20.77
CA VAL A 92 3.15 12.92 -21.65
C VAL A 92 2.78 11.68 -20.86
N GLU A 93 1.80 10.93 -21.34
CA GLU A 93 1.43 9.65 -20.75
C GLU A 93 2.55 8.62 -20.99
N ILE A 94 2.96 7.93 -19.93
CA ILE A 94 4.00 6.90 -19.99
C ILE A 94 3.40 5.61 -19.45
N ASN A 95 3.57 4.52 -20.19
CA ASN A 95 3.13 3.21 -19.76
C ASN A 95 3.82 2.82 -18.44
N LEU A 96 3.08 2.23 -17.50
CA LEU A 96 3.61 1.81 -16.20
C LEU A 96 4.88 0.96 -16.32
N ARG A 97 4.91 -0.02 -17.24
CA ARG A 97 6.05 -0.93 -17.42
C ARG A 97 7.28 -0.18 -17.94
N GLU A 98 7.09 0.76 -18.85
CA GLU A 98 8.16 1.59 -19.39
C GLU A 98 8.73 2.53 -18.32
N HIS A 99 7.85 3.15 -17.54
CA HIS A 99 8.27 4.02 -16.44
C HIS A 99 9.03 3.23 -15.37
N ILE A 100 8.56 2.04 -14.97
CA ILE A 100 9.30 1.18 -14.02
C ILE A 100 10.67 0.79 -14.60
N ARG A 101 10.75 0.44 -15.89
CA ARG A 101 12.04 0.14 -16.54
C ARG A 101 12.99 1.32 -16.46
N TYR A 102 12.50 2.54 -16.69
CA TYR A 102 13.27 3.76 -16.54
C TYR A 102 13.76 3.97 -15.10
N LEU A 103 12.89 3.81 -14.10
CA LEU A 103 13.25 3.94 -12.68
C LEU A 103 14.32 2.93 -12.26
N LEU A 104 14.21 1.67 -12.69
CA LEU A 104 15.23 0.65 -12.43
C LEU A 104 16.55 0.92 -13.16
N SER A 105 16.52 1.64 -14.28
CA SER A 105 17.71 2.03 -15.05
C SER A 105 18.19 3.44 -14.69
N TYR A 106 17.66 4.03 -13.62
CA TYR A 106 17.99 5.39 -13.22
C TYR A 106 19.47 5.51 -12.84
N ASN A 107 20.11 6.63 -13.20
CA ASN A 107 21.56 6.82 -13.09
C ASN A 107 22.11 6.50 -11.69
N ASP A 108 21.39 6.95 -10.66
CA ASP A 108 21.82 6.82 -9.26
C ASP A 108 21.53 5.43 -8.68
N ARG A 109 20.83 4.57 -9.43
CA ARG A 109 20.45 3.19 -9.05
C ARG A 109 19.75 3.07 -7.70
N CYS A 110 19.16 4.16 -7.20
CA CYS A 110 18.46 4.19 -5.91
C CYS A 110 17.26 3.23 -5.90
N PHE A 111 16.52 3.15 -7.00
CA PHE A 111 15.39 2.24 -7.19
C PHE A 111 15.83 0.78 -7.33
N GLU A 112 16.92 0.52 -8.06
CA GLU A 112 17.49 -0.82 -8.24
C GLU A 112 17.99 -1.40 -6.90
N ARG A 113 18.66 -0.57 -6.09
CA ARG A 113 19.29 -1.00 -4.84
C ARG A 113 18.33 -1.04 -3.65
N ASN A 114 17.14 -0.47 -3.78
CA ASN A 114 16.17 -0.48 -2.69
C ASN A 114 15.74 -1.92 -2.37
N HIS A 115 15.69 -2.25 -1.08
CA HIS A 115 15.49 -3.63 -0.61
C HIS A 115 14.17 -4.29 -1.06
N SER A 116 13.10 -3.51 -1.24
CA SER A 116 11.77 -4.06 -1.55
C SER A 116 11.18 -3.56 -2.86
N PHE A 117 11.69 -2.46 -3.42
CA PHE A 117 11.09 -1.79 -4.58
C PHE A 117 10.85 -2.74 -5.75
N ILE A 118 11.87 -3.49 -6.18
CA ILE A 118 11.78 -4.44 -7.30
C ILE A 118 10.68 -5.48 -7.06
N PHE A 119 10.59 -6.03 -5.85
CA PHE A 119 9.61 -7.07 -5.52
C PHE A 119 8.17 -6.54 -5.51
N VAL A 120 7.98 -5.32 -4.99
CA VAL A 120 6.67 -4.67 -4.94
C VAL A 120 6.19 -4.31 -6.34
N VAL A 121 7.03 -3.66 -7.16
CA VAL A 121 6.64 -3.30 -8.53
C VAL A 121 6.47 -4.53 -9.43
N PHE A 122 7.23 -5.60 -9.19
CA PHE A 122 7.04 -6.86 -9.90
C PHE A 122 5.70 -7.53 -9.55
N ASN A 123 5.37 -7.63 -8.25
CA ASN A 123 4.07 -8.16 -7.81
C ASN A 123 2.90 -7.35 -8.37
N LEU A 124 3.03 -6.02 -8.34
CA LEU A 124 2.07 -5.09 -8.92
C LEU A 124 1.81 -5.41 -10.40
N LEU A 125 2.87 -5.54 -11.20
CA LEU A 125 2.76 -5.87 -12.63
C LEU A 125 2.11 -7.25 -12.85
N GLN A 126 2.54 -8.27 -12.10
CA GLN A 126 1.98 -9.62 -12.22
C GLN A 126 0.49 -9.67 -11.89
N ARG A 127 0.08 -9.03 -10.79
CA ARG A 127 -1.33 -8.95 -10.39
C ARG A 127 -2.17 -8.26 -11.45
N ARG A 128 -1.69 -7.15 -12.00
CA ARG A 128 -2.41 -6.41 -13.05
C ARG A 128 -2.55 -7.24 -14.33
N ASP A 129 -1.49 -7.90 -14.77
CA ASP A 129 -1.53 -8.78 -15.94
C ASP A 129 -2.51 -9.95 -15.71
N ALA A 130 -2.45 -10.61 -14.55
CA ALA A 130 -3.35 -11.71 -14.20
C ALA A 130 -4.83 -11.27 -14.14
N CYS A 131 -5.11 -10.15 -13.48
CA CYS A 131 -6.46 -9.59 -13.41
C CYS A 131 -6.99 -9.20 -14.79
N PHE A 132 -6.16 -8.61 -15.64
CA PHE A 132 -6.53 -8.25 -17.01
C PHE A 132 -6.90 -9.50 -17.82
N HIS A 133 -6.08 -10.55 -17.77
CA HIS A 133 -6.39 -11.81 -18.45
C HIS A 133 -7.66 -12.46 -17.91
N ALA A 134 -7.84 -12.49 -16.59
CA ALA A 134 -9.06 -13.02 -15.96
C ALA A 134 -10.30 -12.24 -16.40
N GLN A 135 -10.22 -10.90 -16.45
CA GLN A 135 -11.30 -10.04 -16.92
C GLN A 135 -11.64 -10.33 -18.38
N LEU A 136 -10.64 -10.46 -19.26
CA LEU A 136 -10.86 -10.80 -20.67
C LEU A 136 -11.54 -12.17 -20.83
N ILE A 137 -11.16 -13.17 -20.03
CA ILE A 137 -11.80 -14.48 -20.03
C ILE A 137 -13.25 -14.38 -19.55
N ALA A 138 -13.48 -13.70 -18.43
CA ALA A 138 -14.80 -13.56 -17.81
C ALA A 138 -15.79 -12.77 -18.70
N THR A 139 -15.28 -11.89 -19.56
CA THR A 139 -16.10 -11.08 -20.47
C THR A 139 -16.59 -11.89 -21.68
N LYS A 140 -16.00 -13.05 -21.99
CA LYS A 140 -16.37 -13.82 -23.18
C LYS A 140 -17.73 -14.51 -23.02
N PRO A 141 -18.57 -14.59 -24.08
CA PRO A 141 -19.93 -15.13 -23.98
C PRO A 141 -20.00 -16.57 -23.47
N TYR A 142 -19.03 -17.41 -23.89
CA TYR A 142 -18.98 -18.82 -23.48
C TYR A 142 -18.65 -19.00 -21.99
N PHE A 143 -17.99 -18.02 -21.35
CA PHE A 143 -17.67 -18.11 -19.93
C PHE A 143 -18.94 -18.23 -19.09
N ARG A 144 -20.02 -17.53 -19.46
CA ARG A 144 -21.31 -17.65 -18.76
C ARG A 144 -21.91 -19.05 -18.89
N ALA A 145 -21.78 -19.69 -20.06
CA ALA A 145 -22.27 -21.05 -20.27
C ALA A 145 -21.49 -22.06 -19.42
N THR A 146 -20.16 -22.00 -19.44
CA THR A 146 -19.30 -22.92 -18.69
C THR A 146 -19.28 -22.62 -17.19
N ALA A 147 -19.54 -21.38 -16.76
CA ALA A 147 -19.58 -21.02 -15.33
C ALA A 147 -20.65 -21.80 -14.56
N HIS A 148 -21.81 -22.03 -15.18
CA HIS A 148 -22.88 -22.85 -14.58
C HIS A 148 -22.46 -24.33 -14.44
N GLU A 149 -21.71 -24.88 -15.41
CA GLU A 149 -21.16 -26.23 -15.32
C GLU A 149 -20.10 -26.34 -14.21
N ILE A 150 -19.20 -25.36 -14.11
CA ILE A 150 -18.18 -25.30 -13.05
C ILE A 150 -18.83 -25.21 -11.67
N GLN A 151 -19.90 -24.43 -11.52
CA GLN A 151 -20.63 -24.31 -10.26
C GLN A 151 -21.28 -25.64 -9.84
N SER A 152 -21.74 -26.46 -10.80
CA SER A 152 -22.37 -27.75 -10.54
C SER A 152 -21.40 -28.87 -10.14
N LEU A 153 -20.08 -28.64 -10.24
CA LEU A 153 -19.04 -29.60 -9.86
C LEU A 153 -18.61 -29.51 -8.39
N ASN A 154 -19.14 -28.53 -7.64
CA ASN A 154 -18.99 -28.38 -6.18
C ASN A 154 -20.28 -28.76 -5.47
#